data_AF-A0A7J5ZXX9-F1
#
_entry.id   AF-A0A7J5ZXX9-F1
#
_cell.length_a   1.000
_cell.length_b   1.000
_cell.length_c   1.000
_cell.angle_alpha   90.00
_cell.angle_beta   90.00
_cell.angle_gamma   90.00
#
_symmetry.space_group_name_H-M   'P 1'
#
loop_
_entity.id
_entity.type
_entity.pdbx_description
1 polymer ?
#
loop_
_entity_poly.entity_id
_entity_poly.type
_entity_poly.pdbx_seq_one_letter_code
_entity_poly.pdbx_strand_id
1 'polypeptide(L)'
;MMVFSVVHNGTSMRITPKESLRPERAAGVEQFIGEAVIQVDTTPPTANTEQKITVKVIGVNDMKWQTSGLFRPFVEVSLIGPMLAEKKRKFTTKSKNNCWTAKYSESFLYVLGKGVSAEFYELQVTVKDYCFGRADQVVGVAVIPLALAVGPERRSFVCWCPLGPSISTDQTGTTTLRILAQRHDDEIAKEFIRLKSERRPTEEGR
;
A
#
# COMPACT_ATOMS: atom_id res chain seq x y z
N MET A 1 -3.59 26.16 -0.53
CA MET A 1 -2.99 24.90 -0.02
C MET A 1 -3.41 23.78 -0.97
N MET A 2 -2.50 23.28 -1.80
CA MET A 2 -2.86 22.40 -2.92
C MET A 2 -3.05 20.96 -2.43
N VAL A 3 -4.23 20.40 -2.68
CA VAL A 3 -4.50 18.96 -2.69
C VAL A 3 -4.27 18.48 -4.11
N PHE A 4 -3.46 17.44 -4.29
CA PHE A 4 -3.26 16.81 -5.60
C PHE A 4 -4.06 15.52 -5.67
N SER A 5 -4.64 15.22 -6.84
CA SER A 5 -5.26 13.92 -7.11
C SER A 5 -4.45 13.22 -8.19
N VAL A 6 -4.13 11.95 -7.97
CA VAL A 6 -3.43 11.09 -8.94
C VAL A 6 -4.28 9.86 -9.16
N VAL A 7 -4.62 9.57 -10.42
CA VAL A 7 -5.32 8.33 -10.79
C VAL A 7 -4.28 7.25 -11.00
N HIS A 8 -4.33 6.19 -10.19
CA HIS A 8 -3.54 4.99 -10.39
C HIS A 8 -4.49 3.78 -10.35
N ASN A 9 -4.49 2.94 -11.39
CA ASN A 9 -5.40 1.81 -11.54
C ASN A 9 -6.89 2.16 -11.41
N GLY A 10 -7.30 3.30 -11.99
CA GLY A 10 -8.70 3.77 -11.96
C GLY A 10 -9.15 4.34 -10.61
N THR A 11 -8.28 4.36 -9.60
CA THR A 11 -8.58 4.91 -8.27
C THR A 11 -7.86 6.24 -8.08
N SER A 12 -8.61 7.30 -7.78
CA SER A 12 -8.06 8.64 -7.53
C SER A 12 -7.53 8.76 -6.10
N MET A 13 -6.23 8.57 -5.92
CA MET A 13 -5.51 8.84 -4.67
C MET A 13 -5.39 10.34 -4.45
N ARG A 14 -5.66 10.82 -3.22
CA ARG A 14 -5.49 12.23 -2.86
C ARG A 14 -4.23 12.42 -2.02
N ILE A 15 -3.49 13.49 -2.26
CA ILE A 15 -2.22 13.78 -1.61
C ILE A 15 -2.31 15.14 -0.92
N THR A 16 -1.92 15.18 0.35
CA THR A 16 -1.85 16.42 1.14
C THR A 16 -0.50 16.55 1.85
N PRO A 17 -0.02 17.77 2.16
CA PRO A 17 1.26 17.94 2.85
C PRO A 17 1.31 17.41 4.29
N LYS A 18 0.17 17.29 4.96
CA LYS A 18 0.06 16.84 6.36
C LYS A 18 -1.31 16.26 6.66
N GLU A 19 -1.37 15.40 7.68
CA GLU A 19 -2.58 14.66 8.11
C GLU A 19 -3.76 15.60 8.45
N SER A 20 -3.50 16.76 9.07
CA SER A 20 -4.55 17.70 9.48
C SER A 20 -5.31 18.33 8.33
N LEU A 21 -4.81 18.20 7.10
CA LEU A 21 -5.45 18.69 5.89
C LEU A 21 -6.20 17.53 5.26
N ARG A 22 -7.31 17.11 5.87
CA ARG A 22 -8.16 16.07 5.30
C ARG A 22 -8.77 16.59 4.00
N PRO A 23 -8.50 15.98 2.84
CA PRO A 23 -9.09 16.43 1.60
C PRO A 23 -10.57 16.04 1.57
N GLU A 24 -11.39 16.84 0.89
CA GLU A 24 -12.77 16.47 0.61
C GLU A 24 -12.80 15.19 -0.25
N ARG A 25 -13.78 14.33 0.03
CA ARG A 25 -14.02 13.17 -0.82
C ARG A 25 -14.61 13.66 -2.13
N ALA A 26 -13.98 13.28 -3.24
CA ALA A 26 -14.54 13.54 -4.55
C ALA A 26 -15.95 12.92 -4.63
N ALA A 27 -16.95 13.74 -4.96
CA ALA A 27 -18.31 13.27 -5.20
C ALA A 27 -18.31 12.35 -6.44
N GLY A 28 -18.95 11.18 -6.34
CA GLY A 28 -19.12 10.25 -7.47
C GLY A 28 -18.21 9.01 -7.50
N VAL A 29 -17.35 8.78 -6.49
CA VAL A 29 -16.61 7.50 -6.37
C VAL A 29 -17.44 6.52 -5.52
N GLU A 30 -18.48 5.93 -6.10
CA GLU A 30 -19.47 5.15 -5.34
C GLU A 30 -19.00 3.75 -4.86
N GLN A 31 -17.84 3.24 -5.31
CA GLN A 31 -17.44 1.83 -5.13
C GLN A 31 -16.03 1.56 -4.56
N PHE A 32 -15.47 2.43 -3.71
CA PHE A 32 -14.27 2.02 -2.96
C PHE A 32 -14.64 1.23 -1.69
N ILE A 33 -13.82 0.25 -1.35
CA ILE A 33 -13.98 -0.66 -0.19
C ILE A 33 -13.71 0.03 1.14
N GLY A 34 -13.00 1.16 1.11
CA GLY A 34 -12.54 1.90 2.27
C GLY A 34 -11.36 2.76 1.85
N GLU A 35 -10.71 3.42 2.80
CA GLU A 35 -9.58 4.30 2.52
C GLU A 35 -8.45 4.04 3.51
N ALA A 36 -7.23 3.85 3.01
CA ALA A 36 -6.03 3.85 3.83
C ALA A 36 -5.38 5.25 3.83
N VAL A 37 -4.90 5.69 4.99
CA VAL A 37 -4.19 6.96 5.14
C VAL A 37 -2.74 6.68 5.52
N ILE A 38 -1.83 7.04 4.63
CA ILE A 38 -0.42 6.69 4.71
C ILE A 38 0.42 7.96 4.57
N GLN A 39 1.29 8.22 5.53
CA GLN A 39 2.31 9.25 5.38
C GLN A 39 3.61 8.61 4.89
N VAL A 40 4.25 9.27 3.93
CA VAL A 40 5.54 8.87 3.37
C VAL A 40 6.51 10.03 3.57
N ASP A 41 7.64 9.75 4.19
CA ASP A 41 8.76 10.68 4.36
C ASP A 41 10.02 10.06 3.77
N THR A 42 10.68 10.78 2.87
CA THR A 42 11.91 10.34 2.20
C THR A 42 13.06 11.25 2.57
N THR A 43 14.23 10.66 2.82
CA THR A 43 15.46 11.44 2.93
C THR A 43 15.98 11.76 1.53
N PRO A 44 16.61 12.93 1.31
CA PRO A 44 17.40 13.16 0.11
C PRO A 44 18.35 11.99 -0.15
N PRO A 45 18.49 11.54 -1.40
CA PRO A 45 19.61 10.68 -1.75
C PRO A 45 20.91 11.43 -1.45
N THR A 46 21.73 10.90 -0.55
CA THR A 46 23.13 11.32 -0.43
C THR A 46 23.97 10.44 -1.36
N ALA A 47 24.92 11.04 -2.07
CA ALA A 47 25.70 10.32 -3.07
C ALA A 47 26.30 9.02 -2.48
N ASN A 48 25.97 7.90 -3.11
CA ASN A 48 26.46 6.57 -2.78
C ASN A 48 26.08 6.00 -1.39
N THR A 49 25.04 6.53 -0.74
CA THR A 49 24.49 5.96 0.50
C THR A 49 23.19 5.21 0.26
N GLU A 50 22.74 4.47 1.26
CA GLU A 50 21.38 3.94 1.30
C GLU A 50 20.39 5.09 1.49
N GLN A 51 19.27 5.06 0.77
CA GLN A 51 18.15 5.98 0.98
C GLN A 51 17.17 5.37 1.98
N LYS A 52 16.68 6.19 2.92
CA LYS A 52 15.70 5.79 3.92
C LYS A 52 14.33 6.34 3.57
N ILE A 53 13.31 5.50 3.73
CA ILE A 53 11.90 5.87 3.57
C ILE A 53 11.19 5.52 4.86
N THR A 54 10.62 6.52 5.51
CA THR A 54 9.73 6.30 6.66
C THR A 54 8.30 6.28 6.15
N VAL A 55 7.57 5.23 6.48
CA VAL A 55 6.16 5.07 6.14
C VAL A 55 5.37 4.97 7.43
N LYS A 56 4.45 5.91 7.66
CA LYS A 56 3.54 5.87 8.79
C LYS A 56 2.15 5.48 8.32
N VAL A 57 1.66 4.35 8.83
CA VAL A 57 0.26 3.98 8.70
C VAL A 57 -0.53 4.80 9.70
N ILE A 58 -1.22 5.83 9.23
CA ILE A 58 -2.03 6.71 10.10
C ILE A 58 -3.30 5.95 10.51
N GLY A 59 -4.02 5.42 9.53
CA GLY A 59 -5.28 4.74 9.77
C GLY A 59 -5.92 4.15 8.52
N VAL A 60 -7.06 3.51 8.73
CA VAL A 60 -8.01 3.13 7.69
C VAL A 60 -9.39 3.69 8.04
N ASN A 61 -10.18 4.08 7.05
CA ASN A 61 -11.47 4.73 7.22
C ASN A 61 -12.56 4.03 6.41
N ASP A 62 -13.74 3.94 7.02
CA ASP A 62 -15.01 3.54 6.40
C ASP A 62 -14.88 2.26 5.56
N MET A 63 -14.22 1.26 6.13
CA MET A 63 -14.10 -0.04 5.50
C MET A 63 -15.51 -0.63 5.26
N LYS A 64 -15.67 -1.35 4.16
CA LYS A 64 -16.85 -2.12 3.79
C LYS A 64 -16.43 -3.56 3.78
N TRP A 65 -16.64 -4.25 4.90
CA TRP A 65 -16.23 -5.64 5.08
C TRP A 65 -17.21 -6.35 5.99
N GLN A 66 -17.68 -7.52 5.60
CA GLN A 66 -18.47 -8.40 6.44
C GLN A 66 -17.71 -9.71 6.58
N THR A 67 -17.70 -10.25 7.80
CA THR A 67 -17.02 -11.50 8.15
C THR A 67 -17.90 -12.24 9.15
N SER A 68 -17.79 -13.56 9.22
CA SER A 68 -18.58 -14.37 10.16
C SER A 68 -18.22 -14.11 11.62
N GLY A 69 -17.06 -13.53 11.88
CA GLY A 69 -16.56 -13.19 13.22
C GLY A 69 -16.51 -11.68 13.49
N LEU A 70 -15.58 -11.27 14.34
CA LEU A 70 -15.27 -9.85 14.54
C LEU A 70 -14.28 -9.40 13.48
N PHE A 71 -14.56 -8.28 12.81
CA PHE A 71 -13.59 -7.68 11.91
C PHE A 71 -12.40 -7.15 12.71
N ARG A 72 -11.20 -7.65 12.41
CA ARG A 72 -9.96 -7.26 13.10
C ARG A 72 -8.94 -6.70 12.12
N PRO A 73 -9.10 -5.45 11.63
CA PRO A 73 -8.22 -4.92 10.61
C PRO A 73 -6.79 -4.76 11.12
N PHE A 74 -5.85 -5.06 10.24
CA PHE A 74 -4.47 -4.59 10.27
C PHE A 74 -4.03 -4.21 8.87
N VAL A 75 -2.95 -3.42 8.77
CA VAL A 75 -2.40 -2.98 7.49
C VAL A 75 -1.04 -3.62 7.29
N GLU A 76 -0.89 -4.36 6.20
CA GLU A 76 0.39 -4.78 5.65
C GLU A 76 0.86 -3.72 4.64
N VAL A 77 2.12 -3.29 4.78
CA VAL A 77 2.79 -2.43 3.80
C VAL A 77 3.97 -3.20 3.24
N SER A 78 4.00 -3.35 1.93
CA SER A 78 5.04 -4.07 1.19
C SER A 78 5.76 -3.13 0.21
N LEU A 79 7.08 -3.02 0.33
CA LEU A 79 7.94 -2.30 -0.60
C LEU A 79 8.27 -3.19 -1.80
N ILE A 80 8.04 -2.66 -2.99
CA ILE A 80 8.26 -3.34 -4.27
C ILE A 80 9.19 -2.49 -5.13
N GLY A 81 10.19 -3.12 -5.75
CA GLY A 81 11.15 -2.46 -6.63
C GLY A 81 12.48 -3.23 -6.73
N PRO A 82 13.51 -2.64 -7.33
CA PRO A 82 14.78 -3.33 -7.59
C PRO A 82 15.61 -3.56 -6.31
N MET A 83 16.57 -4.50 -6.35
CA MET A 83 17.62 -4.67 -5.33
C MET A 83 17.15 -4.84 -3.87
N LEU A 84 16.10 -5.65 -3.65
CA LEU A 84 15.54 -5.86 -2.31
C LEU A 84 15.86 -7.23 -1.66
N ALA A 85 16.75 -8.04 -2.25
CA ALA A 85 16.97 -9.43 -1.84
C ALA A 85 17.30 -9.61 -0.34
N GLU A 86 18.07 -8.68 0.24
CA GLU A 86 18.51 -8.74 1.64
C GLU A 86 17.84 -7.66 2.51
N LYS A 87 16.79 -7.01 1.99
CA LYS A 87 16.11 -5.91 2.69
C LYS A 87 14.81 -6.39 3.30
N LYS A 88 14.46 -5.84 4.46
CA LYS A 88 13.11 -5.99 5.01
C LYS A 88 12.15 -5.19 4.15
N ARG A 89 11.25 -5.91 3.49
CA ARG A 89 10.30 -5.34 2.52
C ARG A 89 8.87 -5.24 3.02
N LYS A 90 8.56 -5.88 4.14
CA LYS A 90 7.18 -6.00 4.62
C LYS A 90 7.09 -5.66 6.10
N PHE A 91 6.09 -4.86 6.43
CA PHE A 91 5.72 -4.53 7.80
C PHE A 91 4.21 -4.63 7.96
N THR A 92 3.76 -4.92 9.17
CA THR A 92 2.35 -4.99 9.52
C THR A 92 2.09 -4.16 10.76
N THR A 93 0.98 -3.44 10.80
CA THR A 93 0.51 -2.80 12.03
C THR A 93 0.01 -3.85 13.02
N LYS A 94 -0.20 -3.46 14.27
CA LYS A 94 -1.02 -4.25 15.19
C LYS A 94 -2.46 -4.28 14.69
N SER A 95 -3.16 -5.39 14.90
CA SER A 95 -4.60 -5.48 14.61
C SER A 95 -5.42 -4.65 15.60
N LYS A 96 -6.51 -4.06 15.12
CA LYS A 96 -7.56 -3.45 15.96
C LYS A 96 -8.78 -4.36 15.96
N ASN A 97 -9.57 -4.35 17.03
CA ASN A 97 -10.70 -5.26 17.18
C ASN A 97 -12.03 -4.58 16.87
N ASN A 98 -12.88 -5.28 16.14
CA ASN A 98 -14.27 -4.93 15.85
C ASN A 98 -14.44 -3.48 15.37
N CYS A 99 -13.70 -3.10 14.33
CA CYS A 99 -13.59 -1.70 13.93
C CYS A 99 -13.46 -1.54 12.43
N TRP A 100 -14.25 -0.64 11.83
CA TRP A 100 -14.20 -0.33 10.40
C TRP A 100 -13.47 0.98 10.08
N THR A 101 -13.11 1.74 11.12
CA THR A 101 -12.29 2.94 11.03
C THR A 101 -11.25 2.91 12.16
N ALA A 102 -10.01 2.55 11.84
CA ALA A 102 -8.97 2.27 12.82
C ALA A 102 -7.79 3.23 12.68
N LYS A 103 -7.35 3.82 13.80
CA LYS A 103 -6.11 4.61 13.88
C LYS A 103 -4.96 3.74 14.40
N TYR A 104 -3.87 3.65 13.64
CA TYR A 104 -2.67 2.91 14.01
C TYR A 104 -1.57 3.86 14.48
N SER A 105 -1.24 4.88 13.68
CA SER A 105 -0.12 5.79 13.92
C SER A 105 1.22 5.07 14.13
N GLU A 106 1.41 3.95 13.42
CA GLU A 106 2.62 3.13 13.48
C GLU A 106 3.55 3.49 12.31
N SER A 107 4.84 3.66 12.60
CA SER A 107 5.86 4.03 11.60
C SER A 107 6.83 2.89 11.33
N PHE A 108 7.13 2.68 10.05
CA PHE A 108 8.05 1.67 9.55
C PHE A 108 9.18 2.33 8.75
N LEU A 109 10.39 1.83 8.94
CA LEU A 109 11.56 2.30 8.21
C LEU A 109 11.96 1.28 7.15
N TYR A 110 11.94 1.72 5.89
CA TYR A 110 12.51 0.99 4.77
C TYR A 110 13.87 1.58 4.40
N VAL A 111 14.77 0.69 3.98
CA VAL A 111 16.12 1.03 3.54
C VAL A 111 16.30 0.50 2.13
N LEU A 112 16.51 1.40 1.17
CA LEU A 112 16.78 1.06 -0.21
C LEU A 112 18.25 0.63 -0.40
N GLY A 113 18.54 0.01 -1.55
CA GLY A 113 19.93 -0.25 -1.96
C GLY A 113 20.74 1.04 -2.09
N LYS A 114 22.07 0.91 -2.19
CA LYS A 114 22.94 2.03 -2.53
C LYS A 114 22.77 2.41 -3.99
N GLY A 115 22.74 3.71 -4.29
CA GLY A 115 22.70 4.21 -5.67
C GLY A 115 21.38 4.04 -6.41
N VAL A 116 20.32 3.60 -5.71
CA VAL A 116 18.96 3.51 -6.27
C VAL A 116 18.08 4.63 -5.69
N SER A 117 17.23 5.18 -6.55
CA SER A 117 16.28 6.23 -6.22
C SER A 117 14.92 5.64 -5.82
N ALA A 118 14.26 6.23 -4.83
CA ALA A 118 12.91 5.85 -4.43
C ALA A 118 11.89 5.89 -5.58
N GLU A 119 12.13 6.65 -6.65
CA GLU A 119 11.21 6.75 -7.78
C GLU A 119 10.95 5.44 -8.54
N PHE A 120 11.87 4.46 -8.41
CA PHE A 120 11.74 3.13 -9.01
C PHE A 120 11.02 2.12 -8.11
N TYR A 121 10.46 2.59 -7.00
CA TYR A 121 9.79 1.77 -6.02
C TYR A 121 8.32 2.18 -5.87
N GLU A 122 7.55 1.27 -5.31
CA GLU A 122 6.18 1.50 -4.89
C GLU A 122 5.90 0.82 -3.55
N LEU A 123 4.93 1.36 -2.83
CA LEU A 123 4.37 0.72 -1.65
C LEU A 123 3.04 0.09 -2.04
N GLN A 124 2.90 -1.20 -1.82
CA GLN A 124 1.60 -1.86 -1.81
C GLN A 124 1.05 -1.87 -0.38
N VAL A 125 -0.13 -1.29 -0.21
CA VAL A 125 -0.85 -1.18 1.05
C VAL A 125 -2.01 -2.18 1.01
N THR A 126 -1.99 -3.19 1.87
CA THR A 126 -3.03 -4.22 1.94
C THR A 126 -3.69 -4.19 3.32
N VAL A 127 -4.98 -3.88 3.36
CA VAL A 127 -5.80 -4.04 4.59
C VAL A 127 -6.27 -5.48 4.65
N LYS A 128 -6.03 -6.16 5.78
CA LYS A 128 -6.40 -7.56 6.01
C LYS A 128 -7.25 -7.69 7.26
N ASP A 129 -8.13 -8.69 7.28
CA ASP A 129 -8.91 -9.11 8.43
C ASP A 129 -8.19 -10.26 9.13
N TYR A 130 -7.71 -10.01 10.35
CA TYR A 130 -7.02 -11.04 11.13
C TYR A 130 -7.99 -12.13 11.56
N CYS A 131 -7.67 -13.37 11.20
CA CYS A 131 -8.48 -14.54 11.53
C CYS A 131 -7.72 -15.50 12.44
N PHE A 132 -8.14 -15.62 13.70
CA PHE A 132 -7.56 -16.63 14.58
C PHE A 132 -7.81 -18.05 14.03
N GLY A 133 -6.74 -18.84 13.88
CA GLY A 133 -6.82 -20.23 13.41
C GLY A 133 -7.09 -20.40 11.92
N ARG A 134 -7.08 -19.34 11.11
CA ARG A 134 -7.20 -19.39 9.64
C ARG A 134 -6.21 -18.44 8.99
N ALA A 135 -6.11 -18.47 7.66
CA ALA A 135 -5.37 -17.45 6.93
C ALA A 135 -6.12 -16.10 7.01
N ASP A 136 -5.35 -15.02 7.18
CA ASP A 136 -5.88 -13.66 7.14
C ASP A 136 -6.49 -13.36 5.77
N GLN A 137 -7.63 -12.67 5.76
CA GLN A 137 -8.33 -12.35 4.52
C GLN A 137 -7.97 -10.96 4.02
N VAL A 138 -7.65 -10.84 2.74
CA VAL A 138 -7.46 -9.53 2.10
C VAL A 138 -8.82 -8.82 2.04
N VAL A 139 -8.88 -7.59 2.54
CA VAL A 139 -10.10 -6.77 2.52
C VAL A 139 -10.05 -5.78 1.38
N GLY A 140 -8.91 -5.11 1.21
CA GLY A 140 -8.68 -4.14 0.13
C GLY A 140 -7.22 -3.76 -0.03
N VAL A 141 -6.88 -3.28 -1.23
CA VAL A 141 -5.50 -2.96 -1.63
C VAL A 141 -5.40 -1.58 -2.29
N ALA A 142 -4.26 -0.94 -2.13
CA ALA A 142 -3.86 0.26 -2.86
C ALA A 142 -2.35 0.22 -3.16
N VAL A 143 -1.93 1.02 -4.15
CA VAL A 143 -0.52 1.19 -4.52
C VAL A 143 -0.17 2.67 -4.47
N ILE A 144 0.98 2.98 -3.85
CA ILE A 144 1.55 4.32 -3.76
C ILE A 144 2.88 4.32 -4.51
N PRO A 145 2.96 4.90 -5.71
CA PRO A 145 4.22 5.07 -6.41
C PRO A 145 5.13 6.03 -5.64
N LEU A 146 6.36 5.63 -5.33
CA LEU A 146 7.32 6.49 -4.63
C LEU A 146 7.96 7.55 -5.54
N ALA A 147 7.70 7.49 -6.86
CA ALA A 147 7.93 8.59 -7.80
C ALA A 147 7.21 9.89 -7.38
N LEU A 148 6.15 9.80 -6.59
CA LEU A 148 5.47 10.96 -6.01
C LEU A 148 6.35 11.72 -5.01
N ALA A 149 7.35 11.05 -4.43
CA ALA A 149 8.30 11.63 -3.47
C ALA A 149 9.50 12.33 -4.14
N VAL A 150 9.51 12.44 -5.47
CA VAL A 150 10.61 13.05 -6.22
C VAL A 150 10.50 14.58 -6.19
N GLY A 151 11.59 15.23 -5.79
CA GLY A 151 11.71 16.68 -5.69
C GLY A 151 11.69 17.19 -4.24
N PRO A 152 12.34 18.34 -3.96
CA PRO A 152 12.54 18.84 -2.59
C PRO A 152 11.23 19.12 -1.83
N GLU A 153 10.22 19.65 -2.51
CA GLU A 153 8.90 20.00 -1.93
C GLU A 153 7.96 18.79 -1.74
N ARG A 154 8.36 17.60 -2.22
CA ARG A 154 7.50 16.40 -2.23
C ARG A 154 8.05 15.26 -1.38
N ARG A 155 9.06 15.53 -0.55
CA ARG A 155 9.71 14.47 0.25
C ARG A 155 8.86 13.96 1.41
N SER A 156 7.88 14.74 1.85
CA SER A 156 6.93 14.39 2.90
C SER A 156 5.52 14.66 2.41
N PHE A 157 4.66 13.66 2.45
CA PHE A 157 3.25 13.79 2.09
C PHE A 157 2.38 12.73 2.77
N VAL A 158 1.08 13.01 2.80
CA VAL A 158 0.04 12.09 3.23
C VAL A 158 -0.81 11.69 2.02
N CYS A 159 -0.85 10.39 1.75
CA CYS A 159 -1.72 9.76 0.79
C CYS A 159 -3.00 9.29 1.46
N TRP A 160 -4.12 9.67 0.85
CA TRP A 160 -5.46 9.18 1.13
C TRP A 160 -5.83 8.25 -0.03
N CYS A 161 -5.64 6.95 0.21
CA CYS A 161 -5.71 5.90 -0.80
C CYS A 161 -7.06 5.19 -0.72
N PRO A 162 -7.98 5.39 -1.67
CA PRO A 162 -9.14 4.53 -1.77
C PRO A 162 -8.68 3.09 -2.08
N LEU A 163 -9.33 2.12 -1.46
CA LEU A 163 -8.96 0.71 -1.55
C LEU A 163 -9.83 0.00 -2.59
N GLY A 164 -9.18 -0.75 -3.48
CA GLY A 164 -9.80 -1.65 -4.45
C GLY A 164 -9.81 -3.10 -3.97
N PRO A 165 -10.60 -3.99 -4.60
CA PRO A 165 -10.65 -5.41 -4.25
C PRO A 165 -9.38 -6.15 -4.67
N SER A 166 -8.66 -5.68 -5.69
CA SER A 166 -7.41 -6.23 -6.18
C SER A 166 -6.63 -5.14 -6.91
N ILE A 167 -5.37 -5.42 -7.25
CA ILE A 167 -4.59 -4.57 -8.12
C ILE A 167 -5.00 -4.87 -9.57
N SER A 168 -5.41 -3.85 -10.32
CA SER A 168 -5.61 -3.98 -11.76
C SER A 168 -4.26 -4.03 -12.45
N THR A 169 -4.12 -4.94 -13.42
CA THR A 169 -2.88 -5.14 -14.19
C THR A 169 -3.20 -5.03 -15.66
N ASP A 170 -2.40 -4.28 -16.41
CA ASP A 170 -2.53 -4.14 -17.85
C ASP A 170 -1.88 -5.31 -18.61
N GLN A 171 -1.85 -5.24 -19.94
CA GLN A 171 -1.24 -6.28 -20.78
C GLN A 171 0.26 -6.43 -20.50
N THR A 172 0.95 -5.33 -20.24
CA THR A 172 2.38 -5.30 -19.91
C THR A 172 2.63 -6.03 -18.59
N GLY A 173 1.94 -5.64 -17.52
CA GLY A 173 2.05 -6.27 -16.22
C GLY A 173 1.64 -7.75 -16.25
N THR A 174 0.62 -8.12 -17.03
CA THR A 174 0.19 -9.52 -17.20
C THR A 174 1.27 -10.36 -17.85
N THR A 175 1.98 -9.79 -18.83
CA THR A 175 3.12 -10.46 -19.48
C THR A 175 4.30 -10.58 -18.53
N THR A 176 4.63 -9.52 -17.79
CA THR A 176 5.67 -9.54 -16.74
C THR A 176 5.39 -10.60 -15.69
N LEU A 177 4.17 -10.69 -15.16
CA LEU A 177 3.80 -11.68 -14.15
C LEU A 177 3.95 -13.11 -14.68
N ARG A 178 3.56 -13.38 -15.93
CA ARG A 178 3.73 -14.71 -16.56
C ARG A 178 5.20 -15.10 -16.71
N ILE A 179 6.06 -14.17 -17.11
CA ILE A 179 7.51 -14.40 -17.24
C ILE A 179 8.12 -14.66 -15.86
N LEU A 180 7.81 -13.82 -14.87
CA LEU A 180 8.32 -13.98 -13.51
C LEU A 180 7.87 -15.30 -12.87
N ALA A 181 6.68 -15.81 -13.22
CA ALA A 181 6.16 -17.07 -12.71
C ALA A 181 7.01 -18.30 -13.12
N GLN A 182 7.84 -18.17 -14.15
CA GLN A 182 8.77 -19.23 -14.57
C GLN A 182 10.07 -19.24 -13.73
N ARG A 183 10.29 -18.24 -12.84
CA ARG A 183 11.49 -18.13 -12.01
C ARG A 183 11.29 -18.86 -10.68
N HIS A 184 11.27 -20.19 -10.72
CA HIS A 184 10.89 -21.02 -9.56
C HIS A 184 11.85 -20.94 -8.36
N ASP A 185 13.08 -20.45 -8.52
CA ASP A 185 14.05 -20.28 -7.43
C ASP A 185 14.20 -18.83 -6.96
N ASP A 186 13.41 -17.91 -7.54
CA ASP A 186 13.47 -16.48 -7.23
C ASP A 186 12.36 -16.09 -6.24
N GLU A 187 12.71 -16.05 -4.95
CA GLU A 187 11.79 -15.67 -3.87
C GLU A 187 11.24 -14.24 -4.01
N ILE A 188 11.98 -13.34 -4.66
CA ILE A 188 11.53 -11.97 -4.92
C ILE A 188 10.43 -11.98 -5.98
N ALA A 189 10.63 -12.74 -7.06
CA ALA A 189 9.63 -12.93 -8.10
C ALA A 189 8.36 -13.60 -7.55
N LYS A 190 8.49 -14.65 -6.73
CA LYS A 190 7.36 -15.32 -6.07
C LYS A 190 6.56 -14.36 -5.21
N GLU A 191 7.24 -13.57 -4.38
CA GLU A 191 6.56 -12.59 -3.54
C GLU A 191 5.88 -11.49 -4.35
N PHE A 192 6.52 -11.00 -5.42
CA PHE A 192 5.92 -10.02 -6.32
C PHE A 192 4.63 -10.57 -6.96
N ILE A 193 4.66 -11.80 -7.48
CA ILE A 193 3.48 -12.44 -8.07
C ILE A 193 2.37 -12.61 -7.02
N ARG A 194 2.72 -13.08 -5.82
CA ARG A 194 1.78 -13.23 -4.71
C ARG A 194 1.10 -11.90 -4.40
N LEU A 195 1.87 -10.82 -4.24
CA LEU A 195 1.37 -9.49 -3.95
C LEU A 195 0.45 -8.94 -5.05
N LYS A 196 0.80 -9.14 -6.33
CA LYS A 196 -0.03 -8.69 -7.46
C LYS A 196 -1.26 -9.54 -7.70
N SER A 197 -1.28 -10.78 -7.18
CA SER A 197 -2.41 -11.70 -7.28
C SER A 197 -3.33 -11.67 -6.05
N GLU A 198 -2.93 -11.02 -4.96
CA GLU A 198 -3.76 -10.83 -3.78
C GLU A 198 -5.05 -10.10 -4.16
N ARG A 199 -6.18 -10.68 -3.76
CA ARG A 199 -7.50 -10.12 -3.99
C ARG A 199 -8.41 -10.38 -2.81
N ARG A 200 -9.32 -9.45 -2.58
CA ARG A 200 -10.47 -9.61 -1.72
C ARG A 200 -11.28 -10.82 -2.19
N PRO A 201 -11.63 -11.76 -1.31
CA PRO A 201 -12.50 -12.87 -1.69
C PRO A 201 -13.88 -12.32 -2.06
N THR A 202 -14.53 -12.95 -3.05
CA THR A 202 -15.95 -12.75 -3.29
C THR A 202 -16.66 -13.21 -2.02
N GLU A 203 -17.53 -12.38 -1.43
CA GLU A 203 -18.26 -12.73 -0.21
C GLU A 203 -18.90 -14.11 -0.40
N GLU A 204 -18.57 -15.08 0.47
CA GLU A 204 -19.33 -16.34 0.52
C GLU A 204 -20.78 -15.97 0.80
N GLY A 205 -21.68 -16.59 0.03
CA GLY A 205 -23.07 -16.17 -0.13
C GLY A 205 -23.82 -15.81 1.16
N ARG A 206 -24.77 -14.90 0.97
CA ARG A 206 -25.88 -14.62 1.89
C ARG A 206 -26.54 -15.89 2.42
#